data_AF-A0A6S7KEQ7-F1
#
_entry.id   AF-A0A6S7KEQ7-F1
#
_cell.length_a   1.000
_cell.length_b   1.000
_cell.length_c   1.000
_cell.angle_alpha   90.00
_cell.angle_beta   90.00
_cell.angle_gamma   90.00
#
_symmetry.space_group_name_H-M   'P 1'
#
loop_
_entity.id
_entity.type
_entity.pdbx_description
1 polymer ?
#
loop_
_entity_poly.entity_id
_entity_poly.type
_entity_poly.pdbx_seq_one_letter_code
_entity_poly.pdbx_strand_id
1 'polypeptide(L)'
;MEGEMKRKFVRAYGRRLRLVLKSKLNGRNKIMAMNTWVVALLRYGAGVLKWTKDEIAAMDCKIRKLMTLYGALHPRSDNHRLYLPREKGGRGLISCEGCIRTEENSLGWYVKNSVEPLLQQVAKTGVIETERCETKENFKKKAVEELEKAGIDKKMYGQYNRDLGKEVDREKTWW
;
A
#
# COMPACT_ATOMS: atom_id res chain seq x y z
N MET A 1 -7.72 25.14 5.21
CA MET A 1 -6.82 25.02 4.04
C MET A 1 -6.43 23.57 3.74
N GLU A 2 -5.91 22.82 4.72
CA GLU A 2 -5.43 21.43 4.52
C GLU A 2 -6.51 20.45 4.01
N GLY A 3 -7.71 20.47 4.60
CA GLY A 3 -8.81 19.59 4.18
C GLY A 3 -9.32 19.87 2.75
N GLU A 4 -9.14 21.08 2.23
CA GLU A 4 -9.45 21.38 0.83
C GLU A 4 -8.39 20.78 -0.10
N MET A 5 -7.12 20.88 0.29
CA MET A 5 -6.00 20.31 -0.46
C MET A 5 -6.11 18.78 -0.53
N LYS A 6 -6.43 18.11 0.58
CA LYS A 6 -6.71 16.66 0.61
C LYS A 6 -7.85 16.28 -0.33
N ARG A 7 -8.92 17.07 -0.40
CA ARG A 7 -10.04 16.84 -1.34
C ARG A 7 -9.61 16.97 -2.81
N LYS A 8 -8.84 18.00 -3.15
CA LYS A 8 -8.26 18.18 -4.49
C LYS A 8 -7.34 17.01 -4.85
N PHE A 9 -6.52 16.59 -3.88
CA PHE A 9 -5.62 15.45 -4.00
C PHE A 9 -6.37 14.16 -4.35
N VAL A 10 -7.36 13.77 -3.53
CA VAL A 10 -8.14 12.53 -3.74
C VAL A 10 -8.89 12.56 -5.07
N ARG A 11 -9.38 13.74 -5.48
CA ARG A 11 -10.02 13.93 -6.79
C ARG A 11 -9.03 13.68 -7.93
N ALA A 12 -7.83 14.26 -7.85
CA ALA A 12 -6.79 14.08 -8.85
C ALA A 12 -6.28 12.62 -8.91
N TYR A 13 -6.08 12.00 -7.75
CA TYR A 13 -5.69 10.59 -7.63
C TYR A 13 -6.74 9.69 -8.31
N GLY A 14 -8.02 9.85 -7.96
CA GLY A 14 -9.11 9.08 -8.56
C GLY A 14 -9.31 9.35 -10.06
N ARG A 15 -9.00 10.56 -10.54
CA ARG A 15 -8.99 10.86 -11.98
C ARG A 15 -7.90 10.07 -12.70
N ARG A 16 -6.64 10.13 -12.23
CA ARG A 16 -5.52 9.38 -12.83
C ARG A 16 -5.77 7.88 -12.82
N LEU A 17 -6.25 7.35 -11.69
CA LEU A 17 -6.58 5.94 -11.56
C LEU A 17 -7.61 5.48 -12.61
N ARG A 18 -8.71 6.22 -12.77
CA ARG A 18 -9.74 5.88 -13.78
C ARG A 18 -9.19 5.90 -15.20
N LEU A 19 -8.29 6.84 -15.54
CA LEU A 19 -7.65 6.87 -16.85
C LEU A 19 -6.79 5.62 -17.09
N VAL A 20 -5.96 5.23 -16.11
CA VAL A 20 -5.17 4.00 -16.20
C VAL A 20 -6.06 2.77 -16.32
N LEU A 21 -7.15 2.69 -15.55
CA LEU A 21 -8.05 1.54 -15.58
C LEU A 21 -8.85 1.44 -16.89
N LYS A 22 -9.23 2.56 -17.50
CA LYS A 22 -9.89 2.63 -18.82
C LYS A 22 -8.95 2.29 -19.99
N SER A 23 -7.65 2.39 -19.80
CA SER A 23 -6.68 2.07 -20.85
C SER A 23 -6.76 0.60 -21.27
N LYS A 24 -6.35 0.32 -22.51
CA LYS A 24 -6.23 -1.04 -23.07
C LYS A 24 -4.92 -1.75 -22.66
N LEU A 25 -4.25 -1.29 -21.60
CA LEU A 25 -3.04 -1.93 -21.08
C LEU A 25 -3.36 -3.31 -20.49
N ASN A 26 -2.41 -4.25 -20.58
CA ASN A 26 -2.53 -5.52 -19.89
C ASN A 26 -2.42 -5.34 -18.35
N GLY A 27 -2.81 -6.36 -17.57
CA GLY A 27 -2.83 -6.26 -16.11
C GLY A 27 -1.47 -5.91 -15.48
N ARG A 28 -0.36 -6.39 -16.04
CA ARG A 28 1.00 -6.03 -15.58
C ARG A 28 1.29 -4.55 -15.81
N ASN A 29 1.02 -4.07 -17.01
CA ASN A 29 1.28 -2.70 -17.43
C ASN A 29 0.33 -1.72 -16.73
N LYS A 30 -0.90 -2.11 -16.40
CA LYS A 30 -1.80 -1.30 -15.56
C LYS A 30 -1.23 -1.07 -14.16
N ILE A 31 -0.75 -2.12 -13.50
CA ILE A 31 -0.12 -1.97 -12.17
C ILE A 31 1.13 -1.10 -12.25
N MET A 32 1.97 -1.31 -13.26
CA MET A 32 3.15 -0.47 -13.49
C MET A 32 2.77 1.00 -13.69
N ALA A 33 1.80 1.29 -14.55
CA ALA A 33 1.29 2.65 -14.77
C ALA A 33 0.69 3.27 -13.51
N MET A 34 0.01 2.48 -12.66
CA MET A 34 -0.49 2.94 -11.36
C MET A 34 0.65 3.34 -10.43
N ASN A 35 1.66 2.47 -10.27
CA ASN A 35 2.83 2.72 -9.42
C ASN A 35 3.66 3.92 -9.89
N THR A 36 3.73 4.16 -11.20
CA THR A 36 4.50 5.27 -11.77
C THR A 36 3.74 6.58 -11.72
N TRP A 37 2.46 6.62 -12.13
CA TRP A 37 1.75 7.90 -12.33
C TRP A 37 0.77 8.25 -11.21
N VAL A 38 0.06 7.26 -10.68
CA VAL A 38 -0.97 7.48 -9.66
C VAL A 38 -0.31 7.60 -8.29
N VAL A 39 0.54 6.65 -7.93
CA VAL A 39 1.26 6.64 -6.65
C VAL A 39 2.27 7.80 -6.54
N ALA A 40 2.84 8.28 -7.66
CA ALA A 40 3.70 9.47 -7.63
C ALA A 40 3.00 10.71 -7.08
N LEU A 41 1.69 10.85 -7.27
CA LEU A 41 0.94 11.93 -6.63
C LEU A 41 1.00 11.78 -5.11
N LEU A 42 0.82 10.56 -4.59
CA LEU A 42 0.86 10.26 -3.15
C LEU A 42 2.23 10.45 -2.55
N ARG A 43 3.29 10.08 -3.25
CA ARG A 43 4.67 10.36 -2.80
C ARG A 43 4.88 11.83 -2.51
N TYR A 44 4.45 12.70 -3.45
CA TYR A 44 4.57 14.15 -3.25
C TYR A 44 3.73 14.65 -2.08
N GLY A 45 2.52 14.11 -1.90
CA GLY A 45 1.63 14.49 -0.80
C GLY A 45 1.99 13.89 0.56
N ALA A 46 2.85 12.87 0.62
CA ALA A 46 3.14 12.12 1.85
C ALA A 46 3.86 12.96 2.91
N GLY A 47 4.87 13.74 2.51
CA GLY A 47 5.63 14.59 3.43
C GLY A 47 5.01 15.97 3.69
N VAL A 48 3.98 16.36 2.93
CA VAL A 48 3.40 17.71 2.98
C VAL A 48 2.06 17.73 3.73
N LEU A 49 1.24 16.70 3.56
CA LEU A 49 -0.09 16.60 4.16
C LEU A 49 -0.07 15.56 5.27
N LYS A 50 -0.69 15.88 6.42
CA LYS A 50 -0.79 14.91 7.53
C LYS A 50 -1.89 13.91 7.22
N TRP A 51 -1.54 12.71 6.78
CA TRP A 51 -2.51 11.66 6.49
C TRP A 51 -2.84 10.86 7.75
N THR A 52 -4.13 10.74 8.05
CA THR A 52 -4.59 9.83 9.11
C THR A 52 -4.67 8.39 8.58
N LYS A 53 -4.52 7.40 9.46
CA LYS A 53 -4.62 5.98 9.09
C LYS A 53 -5.95 5.66 8.40
N ASP A 54 -7.05 6.24 8.88
CA ASP A 54 -8.38 6.05 8.31
C ASP A 54 -8.50 6.64 6.89
N GLU A 55 -7.94 7.82 6.65
CA GLU A 55 -7.91 8.44 5.31
C GLU A 55 -7.12 7.59 4.32
N ILE A 56 -5.97 7.05 4.75
CA ILE A 56 -5.14 6.15 3.94
C ILE A 56 -5.90 4.87 3.61
N ALA A 57 -6.49 4.22 4.62
CA ALA A 57 -7.27 2.99 4.45
C ALA A 57 -8.50 3.21 3.54
N ALA A 58 -9.19 4.34 3.69
CA ALA A 58 -10.31 4.72 2.84
C ALA A 58 -9.88 4.93 1.38
N MET A 59 -8.72 5.56 1.16
CA MET A 59 -8.13 5.71 -0.19
C MET A 59 -7.84 4.34 -0.81
N ASP A 60 -7.16 3.47 -0.08
CA ASP A 60 -6.80 2.13 -0.53
C ASP A 60 -8.04 1.27 -0.84
N CYS A 61 -9.07 1.35 0.00
CA CYS A 61 -10.36 0.71 -0.24
C CYS A 61 -11.02 1.22 -1.53
N LYS A 62 -10.99 2.53 -1.77
CA LYS A 62 -11.53 3.14 -3.00
C LYS A 62 -10.76 2.71 -4.25
N ILE A 63 -9.43 2.55 -4.14
CA ILE A 63 -8.61 2.02 -5.24
C ILE A 63 -9.06 0.62 -5.59
N ARG A 64 -9.15 -0.28 -4.60
CA ARG A 64 -9.58 -1.67 -4.82
C ARG A 64 -10.99 -1.74 -5.41
N LYS A 65 -11.94 -0.97 -4.88
CA LYS A 65 -13.31 -0.86 -5.44
C LYS A 65 -13.31 -0.43 -6.90
N LEU A 66 -12.50 0.57 -7.26
CA LEU A 66 -12.37 1.00 -8.65
C LEU A 66 -11.72 -0.08 -9.53
N MET A 67 -10.67 -0.76 -9.04
CA MET A 67 -10.07 -1.86 -9.79
C MET A 67 -11.07 -2.98 -10.06
N THR A 68 -11.90 -3.32 -9.08
CA THR A 68 -12.97 -4.33 -9.25
C THR A 68 -14.03 -3.87 -10.23
N LEU A 69 -14.50 -2.61 -10.12
CA LEU A 69 -15.51 -2.05 -11.02
C LEU A 69 -15.06 -2.04 -12.49
N TYR A 70 -13.78 -1.77 -12.75
CA TYR A 70 -13.20 -1.76 -14.10
C TYR A 70 -12.69 -3.14 -14.55
N GLY A 71 -13.01 -4.22 -13.83
CA GLY A 71 -12.63 -5.59 -14.18
C GLY A 71 -11.14 -5.92 -14.05
N ALA A 72 -10.34 -5.05 -13.40
CA ALA A 72 -8.91 -5.29 -13.19
C ALA A 72 -8.62 -6.24 -12.02
N LEU A 73 -9.58 -6.42 -11.10
CA LEU A 73 -9.48 -7.25 -9.92
C LEU A 73 -10.79 -8.02 -9.69
N HIS A 74 -10.71 -9.29 -9.30
CA HIS A 74 -11.90 -10.04 -8.89
C HIS A 74 -12.41 -9.55 -7.52
N PRO A 75 -13.73 -9.43 -7.27
CA PRO A 75 -14.26 -8.95 -5.98
C PRO A 75 -13.77 -9.76 -4.77
N ARG A 76 -13.55 -11.07 -4.95
CA ARG A 76 -13.02 -11.98 -3.92
C ARG A 76 -11.49 -12.17 -3.99
N SER A 77 -10.77 -11.32 -4.72
CA SER A 77 -9.31 -11.41 -4.78
C SER A 77 -8.71 -11.10 -3.41
N ASP A 78 -7.67 -11.84 -3.04
CA ASP A 78 -6.94 -11.52 -1.82
C ASP A 78 -6.23 -10.17 -1.93
N ASN A 79 -6.33 -9.38 -0.85
CA ASN A 79 -5.77 -8.04 -0.76
C ASN A 79 -4.26 -8.07 -0.53
N HIS A 80 -3.71 -9.06 0.19
CA HIS A 80 -2.27 -9.10 0.46
C HIS A 80 -1.51 -9.42 -0.83
N ARG A 81 -2.01 -10.36 -1.63
CA ARG A 81 -1.47 -10.70 -2.94
C ARG A 81 -1.47 -9.51 -3.90
N LEU A 82 -2.35 -8.53 -3.73
CA LEU A 82 -2.35 -7.30 -4.53
C LEU A 82 -1.06 -6.49 -4.31
N TYR A 83 -0.63 -6.38 -3.06
CA TYR A 83 0.53 -5.57 -2.65
C TYR A 83 1.85 -6.34 -2.66
N LEU A 84 1.80 -7.67 -2.51
CA LEU A 84 2.98 -8.52 -2.55
C LEU A 84 3.72 -8.38 -3.90
N PRO A 85 5.07 -8.34 -3.92
CA PRO A 85 5.84 -8.27 -5.15
C PRO A 85 5.55 -9.43 -6.11
N ARG A 86 5.75 -9.17 -7.40
CA ARG A 86 5.52 -10.19 -8.45
C ARG A 86 6.49 -11.36 -8.36
N GLU A 87 7.74 -11.09 -7.98
CA GLU A 87 8.77 -12.12 -7.75
C GLU A 87 8.37 -13.12 -6.65
N LYS A 88 7.50 -12.69 -5.73
CA LYS A 88 6.94 -13.49 -4.65
C LYS A 88 5.50 -13.97 -4.94
N GLY A 89 5.08 -13.95 -6.20
CA GLY A 89 3.76 -14.46 -6.63
C GLY A 89 2.57 -13.51 -6.47
N GLY A 90 2.83 -12.25 -6.11
CA GLY A 90 1.83 -11.18 -5.99
C GLY A 90 1.60 -10.37 -7.27
N ARG A 91 0.94 -9.21 -7.14
CA ARG A 91 0.69 -8.27 -8.25
C ARG A 91 1.62 -7.05 -8.23
N GLY A 92 2.21 -6.72 -7.09
CA GLY A 92 3.20 -5.65 -6.92
C GLY A 92 2.62 -4.24 -6.96
N LEU A 93 1.34 -4.05 -6.58
CA LEU A 93 0.81 -2.71 -6.40
C LEU A 93 1.42 -2.09 -5.13
N ILE A 94 1.79 -0.82 -5.16
CA ILE A 94 2.24 -0.13 -3.95
C ILE A 94 0.99 0.37 -3.19
N SER A 95 0.82 -0.06 -1.93
CA SER A 95 -0.27 0.44 -1.08
C SER A 95 -0.07 1.91 -0.74
N CYS A 96 -1.17 2.63 -0.49
CA CYS A 96 -1.08 4.02 -0.05
C CYS A 96 -0.26 4.15 1.25
N GLU A 97 -0.50 3.25 2.21
CA GLU A 97 0.24 3.21 3.48
C GLU A 97 1.72 2.89 3.27
N GLY A 98 2.02 1.85 2.49
CA GLY A 98 3.40 1.45 2.21
C GLY A 98 4.17 2.56 1.49
N CYS A 99 3.50 3.32 0.61
CA CYS A 99 4.08 4.49 -0.02
C CYS A 99 4.46 5.55 1.03
N ILE A 100 3.52 5.96 1.88
CA ILE A 100 3.75 7.03 2.88
C ILE A 100 4.85 6.62 3.86
N ARG A 101 4.77 5.41 4.43
CA ARG A 101 5.79 4.90 5.37
C ARG A 101 7.18 4.80 4.72
N THR A 102 7.26 4.45 3.44
CA THR A 102 8.54 4.42 2.71
C THR A 102 9.11 5.82 2.55
N GLU A 103 8.29 6.83 2.24
CA GLU A 103 8.74 8.21 2.12
C GLU A 103 9.16 8.79 3.48
N GLU A 104 8.39 8.55 4.54
CA GLU A 104 8.73 8.94 5.92
C GLU A 104 10.06 8.34 6.36
N ASN A 105 10.26 7.04 6.14
CA ASN A 105 11.53 6.38 6.44
C ASN A 105 12.69 6.97 5.61
N SER A 106 12.46 7.23 4.32
CA SER A 106 13.52 7.78 3.44
C SER A 106 13.92 9.19 3.87
N LEU A 107 12.94 10.02 4.24
CA LEU A 107 13.16 11.38 4.73
C LEU A 107 13.90 11.37 6.07
N GLY A 108 13.43 10.57 7.04
CA GLY A 108 14.06 10.46 8.35
C GLY A 108 15.47 9.88 8.27
N TRP A 109 15.70 8.88 7.41
CA TRP A 109 17.04 8.35 7.15
C TRP A 109 17.97 9.40 6.52
N TYR A 110 17.48 10.22 5.59
CA TYR A 110 18.26 11.31 5.00
C TYR A 110 18.65 12.36 6.05
N VAL A 111 17.70 12.82 6.86
CA VAL A 111 17.94 13.80 7.92
C VAL A 111 18.93 13.27 8.96
N LYS A 112 18.79 12.00 9.36
CA LYS A 112 19.70 11.32 10.31
C LYS A 112 21.15 11.29 9.86
N ASN A 113 21.39 11.07 8.57
CA ASN A 113 22.74 10.94 8.01
C ASN A 113 23.28 12.26 7.44
N SER A 114 22.53 13.35 7.55
CA SER A 114 22.95 14.63 6.98
C SER A 114 24.00 15.30 7.85
N VAL A 115 25.00 15.89 7.19
CA VAL A 115 26.07 16.69 7.83
C VAL A 115 25.64 18.15 7.99
N GLU A 116 24.57 18.57 7.30
CA GLU A 116 24.15 19.97 7.29
C GLU A 116 23.65 20.42 8.69
N PRO A 117 24.17 21.54 9.23
CA PRO A 117 23.82 22.00 10.57
C PRO A 117 22.32 22.21 10.78
N LEU A 118 21.61 22.72 9.78
CA LEU A 118 20.17 22.95 9.84
C LEU A 118 19.39 21.64 9.95
N LEU A 119 19.77 20.62 9.16
CA LEU A 119 19.11 19.31 9.19
C LEU A 119 19.39 18.56 10.50
N GLN A 120 20.57 18.74 11.08
CA GLN A 120 20.86 18.22 12.43
C GLN A 120 19.99 18.87 13.51
N GLN A 121 19.70 20.17 13.40
CA GLN A 121 18.76 20.83 14.29
C GLN A 121 17.33 20.31 14.08
N VAL A 122 16.90 20.09 12.83
CA VAL A 122 15.61 19.45 12.54
C VAL A 122 15.51 18.06 13.17
N ALA A 123 16.58 17.27 13.11
CA ALA A 123 16.63 15.97 13.79
C ALA A 123 16.44 16.10 15.31
N LYS A 124 17.10 17.08 15.94
CA LYS A 124 16.98 17.35 17.39
C LYS A 124 15.58 17.84 17.80
N THR A 125 14.91 18.62 16.94
CA THR A 125 13.55 19.10 17.21
C THR A 125 12.49 17.99 17.18
N GLY A 126 12.80 16.80 16.66
CA GLY A 126 11.89 15.66 16.65
C GLY A 126 10.68 15.82 15.72
N VAL A 127 10.70 16.78 14.79
CA VAL A 127 9.61 17.01 13.82
C VAL A 127 9.46 15.81 12.87
N ILE A 128 10.58 15.14 12.57
CA ILE A 128 10.64 13.93 11.75
C ILE A 128 11.18 12.82 12.64
N GLU A 129 10.49 11.68 12.67
CA GLU A 129 11.01 10.49 13.35
C GLU A 129 12.27 10.02 12.63
N THR A 130 13.41 10.00 13.32
CA THR A 130 14.72 9.61 12.74
C THR A 130 15.28 8.34 13.38
N GLU A 131 14.91 8.04 14.63
CA GLU A 131 15.48 6.94 15.40
C GLU A 131 15.24 5.57 14.75
N ARG A 132 13.99 5.33 14.34
CA ARG A 132 13.52 4.07 13.73
C ARG A 132 13.82 3.96 12.24
N CYS A 133 14.46 4.97 11.65
CA CYS A 133 14.71 4.98 10.21
C CYS A 133 15.91 4.12 9.84
N GLU A 134 15.71 3.33 8.80
CA GLU A 134 16.68 2.39 8.26
C GLU A 134 16.95 2.66 6.78
N THR A 135 17.98 2.03 6.24
CA THR A 135 18.27 2.09 4.81
C THR A 135 17.04 1.65 4.01
N LYS A 136 16.85 2.27 2.84
CA LYS A 136 15.71 1.99 1.95
C LYS A 136 15.60 0.50 1.59
N GLU A 137 16.72 -0.18 1.46
CA GLU A 137 16.80 -1.61 1.15
C GLU A 137 16.29 -2.48 2.29
N ASN A 138 16.74 -2.21 3.53
CA ASN A 138 16.31 -2.95 4.71
C ASN A 138 14.81 -2.71 4.98
N PHE A 139 14.36 -1.47 4.86
CA PHE A 139 12.95 -1.13 5.02
C PHE A 139 12.06 -1.88 4.01
N LYS A 140 12.46 -1.93 2.73
CA LYS A 140 11.75 -2.69 1.71
C LYS A 140 11.72 -4.19 2.00
N LYS A 141 12.84 -4.78 2.42
CA LYS A 141 12.91 -6.20 2.79
C LYS A 141 11.94 -6.52 3.93
N LYS A 142 11.99 -5.75 5.01
CA LYS A 142 11.08 -5.89 6.16
C LYS A 142 9.61 -5.77 5.75
N ALA A 143 9.26 -4.76 4.94
CA ALA A 143 7.89 -4.58 4.47
C ALA A 143 7.39 -5.77 3.63
N VAL A 144 8.26 -6.38 2.81
CA VAL A 144 7.92 -7.59 2.05
C VAL A 144 7.75 -8.79 2.99
N GLU A 145 8.64 -8.99 3.97
CA GLU A 145 8.53 -10.06 4.96
C GLU A 145 7.24 -9.95 5.80
N GLU A 146 6.86 -8.74 6.22
CA GLU A 146 5.59 -8.47 6.92
C GLU A 146 4.38 -8.88 6.05
N LEU A 147 4.40 -8.54 4.77
CA LEU A 147 3.35 -8.90 3.81
C LEU A 147 3.30 -10.41 3.55
N GLU A 148 4.46 -11.08 3.48
CA GLU A 148 4.56 -12.53 3.29
C GLU A 148 3.99 -13.28 4.50
N LYS A 149 4.39 -12.90 5.72
CA LYS A 149 3.85 -13.49 6.96
C LYS A 149 2.32 -13.33 7.02
N ALA A 150 1.83 -12.11 6.81
CA ALA A 150 0.39 -11.83 6.78
C ALA A 150 -0.37 -12.56 5.66
N GLY A 151 0.32 -12.98 4.59
CA GLY A 151 -0.23 -13.78 3.50
C GLY A 151 -0.23 -15.28 3.80
N ILE A 152 0.84 -15.80 4.43
CA ILE A 152 0.98 -17.22 4.81
C ILE A 152 -0.04 -17.61 5.87
N ASP A 153 -0.32 -16.71 6.83
CA ASP A 153 -1.32 -16.93 7.87
C ASP A 153 -2.75 -17.07 7.31
N LYS A 154 -2.96 -16.72 6.03
CA LYS A 154 -4.26 -16.85 5.36
C LYS A 154 -4.36 -18.17 4.61
N LYS A 155 -5.21 -19.05 5.13
CA LYS A 155 -5.61 -20.31 4.51
C LYS A 155 -6.12 -20.09 3.08
N MET A 156 -5.66 -20.87 2.09
CA MET A 156 -6.15 -20.72 0.72
C MET A 156 -7.65 -21.04 0.63
N TYR A 157 -8.35 -20.36 -0.28
CA TYR A 157 -9.75 -20.66 -0.58
C TYR A 157 -9.86 -22.13 -1.05
N GLY A 158 -10.69 -22.91 -0.36
CA GLY A 158 -10.86 -24.34 -0.60
C GLY A 158 -9.90 -25.27 0.15
N GLN A 159 -8.90 -24.75 0.88
CA GLN A 159 -8.16 -25.54 1.88
C GLN A 159 -8.86 -25.51 3.24
N TYR A 160 -9.55 -24.42 3.60
CA TYR A 160 -10.39 -24.38 4.81
C TYR A 160 -11.38 -25.56 4.88
N ASN A 161 -12.09 -25.86 3.78
CA ASN A 161 -13.01 -26.99 3.72
C ASN A 161 -12.31 -28.36 3.75
N ARG A 162 -11.05 -28.47 3.31
CA ARG A 162 -10.27 -29.72 3.37
C ARG A 162 -9.72 -29.98 4.76
N ASP A 163 -9.39 -28.91 5.47
CA ASP A 163 -8.76 -28.92 6.79
C ASP A 163 -9.80 -28.86 7.92
N LEU A 164 -11.10 -28.76 7.60
CA LEU A 164 -12.18 -29.17 8.50
C LEU A 164 -12.03 -30.68 8.68
N GLY A 165 -11.31 -31.08 9.73
CA GLY A 165 -11.14 -32.48 10.12
C GLY A 165 -12.48 -33.17 10.40
N LYS A 166 -12.44 -34.47 10.72
CA LYS A 166 -13.64 -35.29 11.04
C LYS A 166 -14.44 -34.80 12.27
N GLU A 167 -13.92 -33.82 13.01
CA GLU A 167 -14.52 -33.26 14.23
C GLU A 167 -15.59 -32.21 13.97
N VAL A 168 -15.68 -31.64 12.76
CA VAL A 168 -16.73 -30.67 12.43
C VAL A 168 -17.87 -31.36 11.70
N ASP A 169 -19.04 -31.34 12.33
CA ASP A 169 -20.30 -31.86 11.81
C ASP A 169 -20.69 -31.10 10.53
N ARG A 170 -20.45 -31.75 9.39
CA ARG A 170 -20.67 -31.20 8.04
C ARG A 170 -22.16 -31.02 7.72
N GLU A 171 -23.05 -31.68 8.45
CA GLU A 171 -24.51 -31.54 8.28
C GLU A 171 -25.05 -30.30 9.01
N LYS A 172 -24.33 -29.77 10.01
CA LYS A 172 -24.73 -28.57 10.77
C LYS A 172 -24.05 -27.29 10.32
N THR A 173 -22.97 -27.39 9.53
CA THR A 173 -22.32 -26.23 8.92
C THR A 173 -22.97 -25.94 7.57
N TRP A 174 -24.12 -25.25 7.61
CA TRP A 174 -24.94 -24.88 6.46
C TRP A 174 -24.15 -24.19 5.34
N TRP A 175 -24.04 -24.91 4.21
CA TRP A 175 -24.32 -24.44 2.85
C TRP A 175 -25.47 -25.27 2.33
#